data_AF-A0A8J7XU72-F1
#
_entry.id   AF-A0A8J7XU72-F1
#
_cell.length_a   1.000
_cell.length_b   1.000
_cell.length_c   1.000
_cell.angle_alpha   90.00
_cell.angle_beta   90.00
_cell.angle_gamma   90.00
#
_symmetry.space_group_name_H-M   'P 1'
#
loop_
_entity.id
_entity.type
_entity.pdbx_description
1 polymer ?
#
loop_
_entity_poly.entity_id
_entity_poly.type
_entity_poly.pdbx_seq_one_letter_code
_entity_poly.pdbx_strand_id
1 'polypeptide(L)' 'MKKIVVTTRKSDTKKIKSVLKDTFYALEEEGDLIIVNVYVHDAELDSIIGKLGDTIDLRHKESMIEVYTPDFMISPVLS' A
#
# COMPACT_ATOMS: atom_id res chain seq x y z
N MET A 1 -11.02 -6.70 7.24
CA MET A 1 -10.32 -5.53 6.66
C MET A 1 -8.87 -5.58 7.07
N LYS A 2 -7.96 -5.19 6.18
CA LYS A 2 -6.53 -5.01 6.46
C LYS A 2 -6.06 -3.64 6.05
N LYS A 3 -5.05 -3.14 6.76
CA LYS A 3 -4.26 -1.98 6.35
C LYS A 3 -2.91 -2.51 5.86
N ILE A 4 -2.53 -2.13 4.65
CA ILE A 4 -1.19 -2.36 4.11
C ILE A 4 -0.46 -1.02 4.13
N VAL A 5 0.74 -0.98 4.68
CA VAL A 5 1.62 0.19 4.63
C VAL A 5 2.78 -0.16 3.71
N VAL A 6 2.96 0.67 2.68
CA VAL A 6 4.02 0.50 1.69
C VAL A 6 4.95 1.69 1.76
N THR A 7 6.20 1.46 2.12
CA THR A 7 7.26 2.46 2.01
C THR A 7 8.13 2.11 0.81
N THR A 8 8.32 3.06 -0.11
CA THR A 8 9.20 2.88 -1.28
C THR A 8 9.72 4.22 -1.78
N ARG A 9 10.60 4.20 -2.79
CA ARG A 9 11.13 5.41 -3.42
C ARG A 9 10.07 6.16 -4.21
N LYS A 10 10.17 7.48 -4.21
CA LYS A 10 9.31 8.37 -4.99
C LYS A 10 9.28 8.05 -6.48
N SER A 11 10.35 7.48 -7.03
CA SER A 11 10.41 7.00 -8.42
C SER A 11 9.37 5.93 -8.76
N ASP A 12 8.92 5.14 -7.79
CA ASP A 12 7.95 4.06 -8.01
C ASP A 12 6.48 4.51 -7.89
N THR A 13 6.25 5.78 -7.53
CA THR A 13 4.90 6.37 -7.35
C THR A 13 3.96 6.07 -8.51
N LYS A 14 4.42 6.23 -9.77
CA LYS A 14 3.58 5.98 -10.94
C LYS A 14 3.14 4.51 -11.05
N LYS A 15 4.03 3.58 -10.72
CA LYS A 15 3.72 2.14 -10.76
C LYS A 15 2.73 1.78 -9.66
N ILE A 16 2.97 2.28 -8.43
CA ILE A 16 2.07 2.06 -7.29
C ILE A 16 0.65 2.59 -7.57
N LYS A 17 0.53 3.82 -8.09
CA LYS A 17 -0.77 4.39 -8.48
C LYS A 17 -1.49 3.56 -9.54
N SER A 18 -0.75 2.91 -10.44
CA SER A 18 -1.33 2.00 -11.44
C SER A 18 -1.84 0.71 -10.81
N VAL A 19 -1.12 0.15 -9.84
CA VAL A 19 -1.54 -1.07 -9.12
C VAL A 19 -2.79 -0.83 -8.29
N LEU A 20 -2.88 0.34 -7.66
CA LEU A 20 -3.93 0.71 -6.71
C LEU A 20 -5.07 1.54 -7.34
N LYS A 21 -5.20 1.55 -8.68
CA LYS A 21 -6.14 2.43 -9.38
C LYS A 21 -7.59 2.31 -8.87
N ASP A 22 -8.01 1.09 -8.56
CA ASP A 22 -9.38 0.78 -8.13
C ASP A 22 -9.46 0.47 -6.62
N THR A 23 -8.41 0.81 -5.86
CA THR A 23 -8.31 0.57 -4.42
C THR A 23 -8.19 1.90 -3.69
N PHE A 24 -8.88 2.05 -2.56
CA PHE A 24 -8.70 3.24 -1.73
C PHE A 24 -7.31 3.22 -1.08
N TYR A 25 -6.56 4.32 -1.23
CA TYR A 25 -5.28 4.52 -0.57
C TYR A 25 -5.07 5.98 -0.20
N ALA A 26 -4.25 6.22 0.84
CA ALA A 26 -3.67 7.51 1.16
C ALA A 26 -2.17 7.46 0.85
N LEU A 27 -1.60 8.56 0.34
CA LEU A 27 -0.19 8.67 -0.01
C LEU A 27 0.41 9.88 0.70
N GLU A 28 1.54 9.66 1.35
CA GLU A 28 2.35 10.66 2.02
C GLU A 28 3.75 10.66 1.37
N GLU A 29 4.36 11.83 1.23
CA GLU A 29 5.73 11.96 0.70
C GLU A 29 6.67 12.36 1.84
N GLU A 30 7.74 11.59 2.04
CA GLU A 30 8.77 11.86 3.05
C GLU A 30 10.15 11.87 2.39
N GLY A 31 10.62 13.07 2.01
CA GLY A 31 11.87 13.24 1.28
C GLY A 31 11.85 12.51 -0.06
N ASP A 32 12.76 11.54 -0.22
CA ASP A 32 12.87 10.70 -1.42
C ASP A 32 11.99 9.43 -1.37
N LEU A 33 11.24 9.25 -0.29
CA LEU A 33 10.34 8.13 -0.07
C LEU A 33 8.87 8.56 -0.22
N ILE A 34 8.03 7.58 -0.49
CA ILE A 34 6.58 7.65 -0.38
C ILE A 34 6.11 6.58 0.58
N ILE A 35 5.11 6.92 1.38
CA ILE A 35 4.41 6.01 2.28
C ILE A 35 2.97 5.91 1.78
N VAL A 36 2.53 4.71 1.44
CA VAL A 36 1.20 4.45 0.89
C VAL A 36 0.43 3.56 1.84
N ASN A 37 -0.62 4.12 2.42
CA ASN A 37 -1.56 3.42 3.29
C ASN A 37 -2.73 2.90 2.43
N VAL A 38 -2.80 1.59 2.23
CA VAL A 38 -3.85 0.92 1.46
C VAL A 38 -4.79 0.19 2.40
N TYR A 39 -6.10 0.27 2.16
CA TYR A 39 -7.10 -0.43 2.95
C TYR A 39 -7.91 -1.37 2.08
N VAL A 40 -7.98 -2.64 2.45
CA VAL A 40 -8.53 -3.71 1.61
C VAL A 40 -9.37 -4.70 2.42
N HIS A 41 -10.28 -5.41 1.74
CA HIS A 41 -10.94 -6.57 2.33
C HIS A 41 -9.94 -7.73 2.46
N ASP A 42 -10.19 -8.63 3.43
CA ASP A 42 -9.29 -9.77 3.67
C ASP A 42 -9.17 -10.68 2.43
N ALA A 43 -10.24 -10.79 1.64
CA ALA A 43 -10.26 -11.56 0.38
C ALA A 43 -9.36 -10.98 -0.73
N GLU A 44 -9.02 -9.68 -0.66
CA GLU A 44 -8.22 -8.98 -1.67
C GLU A 44 -6.75 -8.86 -1.26
N LEU A 45 -6.44 -9.14 0.01
CA LEU A 45 -5.12 -8.93 0.62
C LEU A 45 -3.99 -9.57 -0.21
N ASP A 46 -4.07 -10.88 -0.45
CA ASP A 46 -3.00 -11.64 -1.11
C ASP A 46 -2.77 -11.15 -2.55
N SER A 47 -3.85 -10.79 -3.25
CA SER A 47 -3.79 -10.25 -4.61
C SER A 47 -3.07 -8.90 -4.64
N ILE A 48 -3.38 -8.01 -3.70
CA ILE A 48 -2.77 -6.68 -3.61
C ILE A 48 -1.31 -6.78 -3.16
N ILE A 49 -0.99 -7.63 -2.17
CA ILE A 49 0.40 -7.88 -1.75
C ILE A 49 1.23 -8.41 -2.92
N GLY A 50 0.70 -9.37 -3.69
CA GLY A 50 1.40 -9.91 -4.87
C GLY A 50 1.74 -8.82 -5.88
N LYS A 51 0.76 -8.01 -6.28
CA LYS A 51 0.98 -6.91 -7.23
C LYS A 51 1.98 -5.86 -6.72
N LEU A 52 1.92 -5.54 -5.42
CA LEU A 52 2.84 -4.59 -4.79
C LEU A 52 4.26 -5.18 -4.73
N GLY A 53 4.40 -6.45 -4.37
CA GLY A 53 5.67 -7.18 -4.33
C GLY A 53 6.36 -7.26 -5.69
N ASP A 54 5.61 -7.45 -6.77
CA ASP A 54 6.13 -7.44 -8.15
C ASP A 54 6.53 -6.04 -8.63
N THR A 55 6.00 -5.00 -7.98
CA THR A 55 6.17 -3.60 -8.39
C THR A 55 7.34 -2.91 -7.68
N ILE A 56 7.54 -3.24 -6.40
CA ILE A 56 8.48 -2.57 -5.51
C ILE A 56 9.80 -3.33 -5.48
N ASP A 57 10.90 -2.61 -5.66
CA ASP A 57 12.23 -3.20 -5.45
C ASP A 57 12.54 -3.27 -3.95
N LEU A 58 12.23 -4.41 -3.34
CA LEU A 58 12.50 -4.72 -1.93
C LEU A 58 13.99 -4.95 -1.63
N ARG A 59 14.89 -4.86 -2.63
CA ARG A 59 16.35 -4.90 -2.38
C ARG A 59 16.86 -3.58 -1.80
N HIS A 60 16.10 -2.50 -1.92
CA HIS A 60 16.38 -1.25 -1.23
C HIS A 60 16.02 -1.36 0.24
N LYS A 61 16.93 -0.92 1.11
CA LYS A 61 16.83 -1.09 2.57
C LYS A 61 15.66 -0.32 3.17
N GLU A 62 15.25 0.74 2.47
CA GLU A 62 14.16 1.63 2.85
C GLU A 62 12.80 1.10 2.36
N SER A 63 12.79 0.17 1.39
CA SER A 63 11.55 -0.40 0.85
C SER A 63 10.96 -1.42 1.82
N MET A 64 9.67 -1.30 2.10
CA MET A 64 8.98 -2.17 3.04
C MET A 64 7.49 -2.30 2.70
N ILE A 65 6.93 -3.48 2.96
CA ILE A 65 5.49 -3.74 2.93
C ILE A 65 5.12 -4.32 4.29
N GLU A 66 4.22 -3.66 4.99
CA GLU A 66 3.72 -4.06 6.30
C GLU A 66 2.22 -4.33 6.21
N VAL A 67 1.74 -5.31 6.95
CA VAL A 67 0.32 -5.66 7.00
C VAL A 67 -0.16 -5.59 8.44
N TYR A 68 -1.19 -4.78 8.66
CA TYR A 68 -1.80 -4.54 9.94
C TYR A 68 -3.27 -4.98 9.90
N THR A 69 -3.72 -5.56 11.01
CA THR A 69 -5.14 -5.79 11.26
C THR A 69 -5.63 -4.72 12.23
N PRO A 70 -6.42 -3.73 11.78
CA PRO A 70 -6.95 -2.72 12.69
C PRO A 70 -8.02 -3.34 13.59
N ASP A 71 -8.05 -2.93 14.87
CA ASP A 71 -9.06 -3.38 15.83
C ASP A 71 -10.47 -2.87 15.48
N PHE A 72 -10.56 -1.68 14.89
CA PHE A 72 -11.79 -1.11 14.35
C PHE A 72 -11.52 -0.17 13.18
N MET A 73 -12.52 0.06 12.33
CA MET A 73 -12.45 1.01 11.22
C MET A 73 -13.81 1.66 11.02
N ILE A 74 -13.83 2.98 10.82
CA ILE A 74 -15.00 3.74 10.38
C ILE A 74 -14.61 4.40 9.07
N SER A 75 -15.32 4.07 7.99
CA SER A 75 -15.08 4.64 6.68
C SER A 75 -16.38 4.68 5.90
N PRO A 76 -16.73 5.80 5.25
CA PRO A 76 -17.89 5.86 4.36
C PRO A 76 -17.67 5.16 3.00
N VAL A 77 -16.43 4.79 2.68
CA VAL A 77 -16.03 4.20 1.39
C VAL A 77 -15.69 2.71 1.50
N LEU A 78 -15.32 2.26 2.71
CA LEU A 78 -14.81 0.91 2.97
C LEU A 78 -15.68 0.11 3.95
N SER A 79 -16.86 0.64 4.29
CA SER A 79 -17.90 0.02 5.12
C SER A 79 -18.79 -0.93 4.34
#